data_AF-A0A7D5MCI8-F1
#
_entry.id   AF-A0A7D5MCI8-F1
#
_cell.length_a   1.000
_cell.length_b   1.000
_cell.length_c   1.000
_cell.angle_alpha   90.00
_cell.angle_beta   90.00
_cell.angle_gamma   90.00
#
_symmetry.space_group_name_H-M   'P 1'
#
loop_
_entity.id
_entity.type
_entity.pdbx_description
1 polymer ?
#
loop_
_entity_poly.entity_id
_entity_poly.type
_entity_poly.pdbx_seq_one_letter_code
_entity_poly.pdbx_strand_id
1 'polypeptide(L)'
;MLKSLLAIFALIVIASSVSTAFADADYDEKLAFAGSLEETLGHFWAIEQNLDDNNAELALVHATHPIAELYDIMKPVLQKSSPDLDSQVNQILVDLGKKTGKDVTRQDAQDAIDEAREVVEIARTAIVGDELSQDTNFKMKLMQGLLETSKGEYEEAITDGEISMMAEFQDGSAFVWRSQQIFDEIKSELPEHEAEEIEEFYGDLWAGYDSRANPEEITTMANGVIHELDEIMGVESEDADLLDYVENIRSLLKETKEEYAAGNTDEALSLATKAYLDNFEFLESPIAQQNPELKEDIEHMMREELRDMIKAGAPASEVDTQVDAILVKMNDVAKIVPEFPFGALIAMTSILGVVIAITKIKGSKLIKK
;
A
#
# COMPACT_ATOMS: atom_id res chain seq x y z
N MET A 1 33.55 51.17 20.09
CA MET A 1 32.51 50.53 19.26
C MET A 1 33.04 49.19 18.79
N LEU A 2 32.68 48.07 19.43
CA LEU A 2 32.64 46.68 18.91
C LEU A 2 32.51 45.68 20.08
N LYS A 3 31.33 45.61 20.71
CA LYS A 3 30.96 44.51 21.63
C LYS A 3 29.44 44.34 21.60
N SER A 4 28.90 43.91 20.47
CA SER A 4 27.55 43.36 20.37
C SER A 4 27.34 42.84 18.95
N LEU A 5 27.73 41.58 18.66
CA LEU A 5 27.40 40.94 17.38
C LEU A 5 27.58 39.41 17.33
N LEU A 6 27.57 38.71 18.47
CA LEU A 6 27.79 37.24 18.49
C LEU A 6 26.67 36.42 19.15
N ALA A 7 25.53 37.01 19.49
CA ALA A 7 24.40 36.29 20.11
C ALA A 7 23.21 36.01 19.16
N ILE A 8 23.30 36.38 17.87
CA ILE A 8 22.15 36.29 16.95
C ILE A 8 22.20 35.05 16.04
N PHE A 9 23.34 34.39 15.88
CA PHE A 9 23.46 33.23 14.98
C PHE A 9 23.14 31.87 15.61
N ALA A 10 23.16 31.73 16.94
CA ALA A 10 22.82 30.47 17.63
C ALA A 10 21.32 30.29 17.88
N LEU A 11 20.52 31.37 17.88
CA LEU A 11 19.07 31.29 18.07
C LEU A 11 18.33 30.90 16.78
N ILE A 12 18.87 31.25 15.61
CA ILE A 12 18.23 31.00 14.31
C ILE A 12 18.31 29.51 13.95
N VAL A 13 19.45 28.85 14.21
CA VAL A 13 19.63 27.41 13.90
C VAL A 13 18.75 26.53 14.79
N ILE A 14 18.60 26.86 16.07
CA ILE A 14 17.72 26.11 16.99
C ILE A 14 16.24 26.35 16.66
N ALA A 15 15.86 27.58 16.26
CA ALA A 15 14.49 27.86 15.84
C ALA A 15 14.13 27.11 14.55
N SER A 16 15.03 27.07 13.56
CA SER A 16 14.82 26.33 12.31
C SER A 16 14.65 24.83 12.52
N SER A 17 15.52 24.19 13.31
CA SER A 17 15.44 22.73 13.56
C SER A 17 14.24 22.33 14.40
N VAL A 18 13.79 23.22 15.29
CA VAL A 18 12.58 22.99 16.09
C VAL A 18 11.34 23.20 15.22
N SER A 19 11.30 24.21 14.36
CA SER A 19 10.19 24.45 13.43
C SER A 19 10.02 23.33 12.40
N THR A 20 11.10 22.73 11.90
CA THR A 20 11.01 21.57 10.99
C THR A 20 10.48 20.34 11.72
N ALA A 21 11.02 20.02 12.91
CA ALA A 21 10.53 18.88 13.69
C ALA A 21 9.05 19.02 14.12
N PHE A 22 8.57 20.24 14.36
CA PHE A 22 7.14 20.48 14.61
C PHE A 22 6.27 20.39 13.35
N ALA A 23 6.80 20.72 12.17
CA ALA A 23 6.08 20.58 10.91
C ALA A 23 5.94 19.11 10.50
N ASP A 24 7.00 18.32 10.68
CA ASP A 24 7.00 16.87 10.40
C ASP A 24 6.01 16.15 11.32
N ALA A 25 5.99 16.48 12.62
CA ALA A 25 5.03 15.89 13.56
C ALA A 25 3.56 16.27 13.30
N ASP A 26 3.30 17.47 12.77
CA ASP A 26 1.94 17.89 12.37
C ASP A 26 1.49 17.17 11.09
N TYR A 27 2.40 16.98 10.13
CA TYR A 27 2.15 16.18 8.93
C TYR A 27 1.84 14.72 9.28
N ASP A 28 2.66 14.08 10.13
CA ASP A 28 2.46 12.69 10.54
C ASP A 28 1.13 12.49 11.30
N GLU A 29 0.76 13.43 12.20
CA GLU A 29 -0.53 13.40 12.91
C GLU A 29 -1.72 13.50 11.93
N LYS A 30 -1.61 14.36 10.91
CA LYS A 30 -2.63 14.51 9.87
C LYS A 30 -2.70 13.31 8.92
N LEU A 31 -1.56 12.73 8.56
CA LEU A 31 -1.48 11.55 7.71
C LEU A 31 -2.13 10.34 8.42
N ALA A 32 -1.78 10.11 9.67
CA ALA A 32 -2.40 9.03 10.47
C ALA A 32 -3.91 9.24 10.62
N PHE A 33 -4.33 10.48 10.92
CA PHE A 33 -5.76 10.82 11.00
C PHE A 33 -6.49 10.59 9.67
N ALA A 34 -5.93 11.06 8.55
CA ALA A 34 -6.50 10.88 7.23
C ALA A 34 -6.53 9.41 6.81
N GLY A 35 -5.51 8.62 7.14
CA GLY A 35 -5.46 7.18 6.92
C GLY A 35 -6.64 6.46 7.59
N SER A 36 -6.92 6.77 8.86
CA SER A 36 -8.10 6.24 9.56
C SER A 36 -9.43 6.65 8.90
N LEU A 37 -9.49 7.83 8.27
CA LEU A 37 -10.66 8.23 7.49
C LEU A 37 -10.78 7.42 6.20
N GLU A 38 -9.68 7.13 5.50
CA GLU A 38 -9.71 6.29 4.30
C GLU A 38 -10.11 4.85 4.62
N GLU A 39 -9.57 4.25 5.68
CA GLU A 39 -9.99 2.91 6.16
C GLU A 39 -11.48 2.90 6.53
N THR A 40 -11.97 3.96 7.18
CA THR A 40 -13.41 4.14 7.45
C THR A 40 -14.24 4.14 6.15
N LEU A 41 -13.76 4.80 5.09
CA LEU A 41 -14.42 4.79 3.77
C LEU A 41 -14.35 3.41 3.10
N GLY A 42 -13.26 2.65 3.30
CA GLY A 42 -13.15 1.25 2.91
C GLY A 42 -14.25 0.40 3.54
N HIS A 43 -14.44 0.48 4.86
CA HIS A 43 -15.52 -0.25 5.53
C HIS A 43 -16.90 0.14 4.99
N PHE A 44 -17.14 1.41 4.63
CA PHE A 44 -18.42 1.81 4.04
C PHE A 44 -18.72 1.06 2.74
N TRP A 45 -17.71 0.85 1.90
CA TRP A 45 -17.84 0.02 0.72
C TRP A 45 -18.12 -1.45 1.08
N ALA A 46 -17.42 -2.01 2.07
CA ALA A 46 -17.68 -3.38 2.55
C ALA A 46 -19.11 -3.55 3.11
N ILE A 47 -19.66 -2.53 3.79
CA ILE A 47 -21.06 -2.51 4.22
C ILE A 47 -21.98 -2.57 3.00
N GLU A 48 -21.77 -1.71 2.00
CA GLU A 48 -22.60 -1.67 0.78
C GLU A 48 -22.61 -3.02 0.05
N GLN A 49 -21.44 -3.64 -0.13
CA GLN A 49 -21.32 -4.96 -0.76
C GLN A 49 -22.10 -6.03 0.00
N ASN A 50 -21.94 -6.08 1.33
CA ASN A 50 -22.66 -7.07 2.15
C ASN A 50 -24.16 -6.81 2.18
N LEU A 51 -24.60 -5.56 2.15
CA LEU A 51 -26.03 -5.25 2.07
C LEU A 51 -26.62 -5.67 0.71
N ASP A 52 -25.88 -5.49 -0.39
CA ASP A 52 -26.29 -5.92 -1.73
C ASP A 52 -26.37 -7.45 -1.83
N ASP A 53 -25.48 -8.16 -1.13
CA ASP A 53 -25.49 -9.61 -0.97
C ASP A 53 -26.53 -10.14 0.05
N ASN A 54 -27.33 -9.26 0.65
CA ASN A 54 -28.29 -9.58 1.72
C ASN A 54 -27.63 -10.18 2.98
N ASN A 55 -26.35 -9.89 3.21
CA ASN A 55 -25.58 -10.30 4.38
C ASN A 55 -25.58 -9.21 5.46
N ALA A 56 -26.72 -9.06 6.14
CA ALA A 56 -26.88 -8.05 7.18
C ALA A 56 -25.97 -8.28 8.41
N GLU A 57 -25.46 -9.48 8.62
CA GLU A 57 -24.55 -9.79 9.74
C GLU A 57 -23.16 -9.22 9.48
N LEU A 58 -22.56 -9.50 8.31
CA LEU A 58 -21.27 -8.90 7.95
C LEU A 58 -21.37 -7.40 7.68
N ALA A 59 -22.49 -6.92 7.12
CA ALA A 59 -22.72 -5.48 7.02
C ALA A 59 -22.66 -4.79 8.39
N LEU A 60 -23.24 -5.41 9.43
CA LEU A 60 -23.17 -4.89 10.79
C LEU A 60 -21.74 -4.96 11.37
N VAL A 61 -21.00 -6.04 11.10
CA VAL A 61 -19.59 -6.16 11.51
C VAL A 61 -18.78 -4.97 11.00
N HIS A 62 -18.80 -4.72 9.69
CA HIS A 62 -18.13 -3.59 9.04
C HIS A 62 -18.62 -2.22 9.53
N ALA A 63 -19.92 -2.08 9.81
CA ALA A 63 -20.47 -0.87 10.41
C ALA A 63 -19.94 -0.57 11.81
N THR A 64 -19.38 -1.57 12.51
CA THR A 64 -18.82 -1.43 13.86
C THR A 64 -17.30 -1.31 13.91
N HIS A 65 -16.56 -1.72 12.88
CA HIS A 65 -15.11 -1.64 12.84
C HIS A 65 -14.58 -0.20 13.00
N PRO A 66 -15.08 0.83 12.27
CA PRO A 66 -14.58 2.20 12.43
C PRO A 66 -14.64 2.75 13.86
N ILE A 67 -15.72 2.48 14.60
CA ILE A 67 -15.84 2.94 15.99
C ILE A 67 -15.00 2.09 16.96
N ALA A 68 -14.81 0.80 16.67
CA ALA A 68 -14.09 -0.12 17.54
C ALA A 68 -12.56 -0.01 17.41
N GLU A 69 -12.07 0.28 16.20
CA GLU A 69 -10.66 0.13 15.85
C GLU A 69 -10.01 1.47 15.46
N LEU A 70 -10.73 2.32 14.72
CA LEU A 70 -10.17 3.53 14.13
C LEU A 70 -10.42 4.79 14.97
N TYR A 71 -11.56 4.87 15.66
CA TYR A 71 -11.94 6.08 16.41
C TYR A 71 -10.95 6.44 17.53
N ASP A 72 -10.36 5.47 18.22
CA ASP A 72 -9.38 5.75 19.28
C ASP A 72 -8.10 6.40 18.73
N ILE A 73 -7.75 6.13 17.46
CA ILE A 73 -6.63 6.79 16.76
C ILE A 73 -7.00 8.23 16.40
N MET A 74 -8.23 8.45 15.91
CA MET A 74 -8.71 9.77 15.48
C MET A 74 -8.98 10.74 16.65
N LYS A 75 -9.43 10.20 17.79
CA LYS A 75 -9.96 10.96 18.92
C LYS A 75 -9.01 12.02 19.49
N PRO A 76 -7.70 11.76 19.73
CA PRO A 76 -6.80 12.79 20.26
C PRO A 76 -6.76 14.05 19.38
N VAL A 77 -6.74 13.86 18.05
CA VAL A 77 -6.68 14.95 17.07
C VAL A 77 -8.02 15.70 17.01
N LEU A 78 -9.14 14.97 16.99
CA LEU A 78 -10.49 15.54 17.04
C LEU A 78 -10.70 16.39 18.30
N GLN A 79 -10.32 15.88 19.48
CA GLN A 79 -10.47 16.59 20.75
C GLN A 79 -9.64 17.86 20.82
N LYS A 80 -8.42 17.81 20.26
CA LYS A 80 -7.51 18.96 20.18
C LYS A 80 -8.06 20.05 19.25
N SER A 81 -8.69 19.67 18.14
CA SER A 81 -9.24 20.61 17.16
C SER A 81 -10.62 21.15 17.55
N SER A 82 -11.58 20.26 17.81
CA SER A 82 -12.96 20.60 18.16
C SER A 82 -13.64 19.45 18.93
N PRO A 83 -13.90 19.62 20.24
CA PRO A 83 -14.65 18.63 21.04
C PRO A 83 -16.08 18.36 20.53
N ASP A 84 -16.68 19.33 19.83
CA ASP A 84 -17.99 19.14 19.20
C ASP A 84 -17.87 18.21 17.98
N LEU A 85 -16.81 18.36 17.19
CA LEU A 85 -16.53 17.47 16.05
C LEU A 85 -16.14 16.06 16.52
N ASP A 86 -15.35 15.94 17.60
CA ASP A 86 -15.08 14.65 18.27
C ASP A 86 -16.38 13.93 18.63
N SER A 87 -17.31 14.65 19.28
CA SER A 87 -18.61 14.12 19.67
C SER A 87 -19.46 13.74 18.45
N GLN A 88 -19.40 14.53 17.37
CA GLN A 88 -20.12 14.25 16.12
C GLN A 88 -19.60 12.98 15.43
N VAL A 89 -18.28 12.83 15.28
CA VAL A 89 -17.65 11.64 14.70
C VAL A 89 -17.95 10.41 15.55
N ASN A 90 -17.84 10.50 16.88
CA ASN A 90 -18.20 9.38 17.75
C ASN A 90 -19.66 8.95 17.55
N GLN A 91 -20.58 9.93 17.60
CA GLN A 91 -22.00 9.66 17.50
C GLN A 91 -22.38 9.07 16.15
N ILE A 92 -21.81 9.57 15.04
CA ILE A 92 -22.15 9.07 13.71
C ILE A 92 -21.69 7.62 13.51
N LEU A 93 -20.49 7.26 13.97
CA LEU A 93 -19.98 5.89 13.85
C LEU A 93 -20.73 4.93 14.78
N VAL A 94 -21.09 5.36 15.98
CA VAL A 94 -21.97 4.58 16.88
C VAL A 94 -23.35 4.37 16.26
N ASP A 95 -23.92 5.40 15.63
CA ASP A 95 -25.26 5.30 15.03
C ASP A 95 -25.24 4.51 13.72
N LEU A 96 -24.15 4.52 12.95
CA LEU A 96 -23.98 3.65 11.78
C LEU A 96 -24.17 2.17 12.15
N GLY A 97 -23.54 1.70 13.23
CA GLY A 97 -23.74 0.35 13.75
C GLY A 97 -25.19 0.08 14.20
N LYS A 98 -25.88 1.06 14.80
CA LYS A 98 -27.31 0.90 15.18
C LYS A 98 -28.26 0.89 13.99
N LYS A 99 -27.89 1.63 12.93
CA LYS A 99 -28.62 1.76 11.66
C LYS A 99 -28.10 0.78 10.61
N THR A 100 -27.47 -0.32 11.03
CA THR A 100 -27.10 -1.42 10.14
C THR A 100 -27.47 -2.73 10.82
N GLY A 101 -27.81 -3.76 10.05
CA GLY A 101 -28.11 -5.10 10.57
C GLY A 101 -29.48 -5.62 10.16
N LYS A 102 -29.84 -6.79 10.72
CA LYS A 102 -30.92 -7.64 10.22
C LYS A 102 -32.32 -7.00 10.20
N ASP A 103 -32.58 -6.08 11.12
CA ASP A 103 -33.88 -5.41 11.27
C ASP A 103 -33.91 -4.01 10.63
N VAL A 104 -32.86 -3.64 9.91
CA VAL A 104 -32.72 -2.36 9.20
C VAL A 104 -32.92 -2.58 7.71
N THR A 105 -33.59 -1.63 7.03
CA THR A 105 -33.73 -1.72 5.58
C THR A 105 -32.43 -1.31 4.88
N ARG A 106 -32.18 -1.84 3.67
CA ARG A 106 -31.05 -1.42 2.83
C ARG A 106 -30.97 0.11 2.67
N GLN A 107 -32.12 0.77 2.55
CA GLN A 107 -32.20 2.22 2.39
C GLN A 107 -31.85 2.96 3.68
N ASP A 108 -32.38 2.54 4.82
CA ASP A 108 -32.06 3.18 6.10
C ASP A 108 -30.56 3.03 6.44
N ALA A 109 -29.96 1.90 6.08
CA ALA A 109 -28.52 1.69 6.20
C ALA A 109 -27.73 2.56 5.21
N GLN A 110 -28.18 2.71 3.96
CA GLN A 110 -27.56 3.62 3.00
C GLN A 110 -27.60 5.07 3.50
N ASP A 111 -28.74 5.53 4.01
CA ASP A 111 -28.88 6.88 4.54
C ASP A 111 -27.89 7.12 5.69
N ALA A 112 -27.64 6.10 6.54
CA ALA A 112 -26.64 6.17 7.59
C ALA A 112 -25.20 6.23 7.07
N ILE A 113 -24.89 5.47 6.01
CA ILE A 113 -23.57 5.49 5.35
C ILE A 113 -23.33 6.87 4.72
N ASP A 114 -24.33 7.44 4.05
CA ASP A 114 -24.24 8.75 3.41
C ASP A 114 -24.05 9.88 4.45
N GLU A 115 -24.78 9.83 5.57
CA GLU A 115 -24.55 10.74 6.71
C GLU A 115 -23.12 10.59 7.28
N ALA A 116 -22.61 9.36 7.38
CA ALA A 116 -21.26 9.10 7.88
C ALA A 116 -20.17 9.61 6.92
N ARG A 117 -20.36 9.46 5.59
CA ARG A 117 -19.48 10.03 4.57
C ARG A 117 -19.39 11.56 4.68
N GLU A 118 -20.52 12.24 4.88
CA GLU A 118 -20.52 13.70 5.06
C GLU A 118 -19.68 14.11 6.29
N VAL A 119 -19.79 13.38 7.41
CA VAL A 119 -19.00 13.65 8.61
C VAL A 119 -17.51 13.36 8.41
N VAL A 120 -17.16 12.30 7.66
CA VAL A 120 -15.78 12.00 7.26
C VAL A 120 -15.18 13.19 6.49
N GLU A 121 -15.91 13.74 5.51
CA GLU A 121 -15.43 14.89 4.73
C GLU A 121 -15.30 16.17 5.56
N ILE A 122 -16.25 16.42 6.47
CA ILE A 122 -16.15 17.54 7.42
C ILE A 122 -14.90 17.38 8.29
N ALA A 123 -14.64 16.18 8.79
CA ALA A 123 -13.51 15.89 9.64
C ALA A 123 -12.17 16.05 8.88
N ARG A 124 -12.08 15.53 7.64
CA ARG A 124 -10.94 15.75 6.75
C ARG A 124 -10.67 17.23 6.55
N THR A 125 -11.69 17.99 6.15
CA THR A 125 -11.58 19.44 5.91
C THR A 125 -11.11 20.19 7.15
N ALA A 126 -11.64 19.85 8.33
CA ALA A 126 -11.34 20.55 9.57
C ALA A 126 -9.93 20.24 10.13
N ILE A 127 -9.43 19.02 9.93
CA ILE A 127 -8.18 18.55 10.53
C ILE A 127 -7.02 18.61 9.54
N VAL A 128 -7.21 18.07 8.34
CA VAL A 128 -6.19 17.95 7.30
C VAL A 128 -6.12 19.25 6.48
N GLY A 129 -7.30 19.78 6.12
CA GLY A 129 -7.45 20.97 5.27
C GLY A 129 -7.43 20.65 3.78
N ASP A 130 -8.07 21.51 2.98
CA ASP A 130 -8.28 21.29 1.54
C ASP A 130 -6.96 21.16 0.76
N GLU A 131 -5.96 21.98 1.09
CA GLU A 131 -4.68 22.00 0.37
C GLU A 131 -3.95 20.67 0.50
N LEU A 132 -3.75 20.18 1.73
CA LEU A 132 -3.07 18.91 1.97
C LEU A 132 -3.91 17.71 1.53
N SER A 133 -5.25 17.80 1.65
CA SER A 133 -6.15 16.72 1.20
C SER A 133 -6.14 16.52 -0.32
N GLN A 134 -5.75 17.54 -1.08
CA GLN A 134 -5.61 17.48 -2.55
C GLN A 134 -4.16 17.31 -3.00
N ASP A 135 -3.20 17.21 -2.08
CA ASP A 135 -1.80 16.99 -2.43
C ASP A 135 -1.58 15.56 -2.93
N THR A 136 -0.95 15.43 -4.10
CA THR A 136 -0.71 14.14 -4.77
C THR A 136 0.17 13.22 -3.92
N ASN A 137 1.24 13.75 -3.31
CA ASN A 137 2.13 12.94 -2.47
C ASN A 137 1.44 12.48 -1.19
N PHE A 138 0.63 13.34 -0.58
CA PHE A 138 -0.20 12.96 0.56
C PHE A 138 -1.17 11.83 0.21
N LYS A 139 -1.84 11.90 -0.94
CA LYS A 139 -2.71 10.83 -1.44
C LYS A 139 -1.96 9.53 -1.69
N MET A 140 -0.76 9.57 -2.29
CA MET A 140 0.09 8.38 -2.46
C MET A 140 0.50 7.76 -1.12
N LYS A 141 0.82 8.57 -0.10
CA LYS A 141 1.09 8.06 1.26
C LYS A 141 -0.13 7.40 1.91
N LEU A 142 -1.34 7.89 1.62
CA LEU A 142 -2.58 7.24 2.06
C LEU A 142 -2.80 5.89 1.36
N MET A 143 -2.52 5.82 0.06
CA MET A 143 -2.58 4.56 -0.70
C MET A 143 -1.63 3.50 -0.12
N GLN A 144 -0.40 3.89 0.23
CA GLN A 144 0.57 3.01 0.88
C GLN A 144 0.05 2.49 2.23
N GLY A 145 -0.50 3.37 3.07
CA GLY A 145 -1.09 2.98 4.36
C GLY A 145 -2.21 1.95 4.22
N LEU A 146 -3.13 2.16 3.28
CA LEU A 146 -4.22 1.22 2.98
C LEU A 146 -3.71 -0.14 2.52
N LEU A 147 -2.71 -0.17 1.64
CA LEU A 147 -2.13 -1.42 1.13
C LEU A 147 -1.36 -2.17 2.23
N GLU A 148 -0.67 -1.47 3.12
CA GLU A 148 -0.04 -2.08 4.30
C GLU A 148 -1.06 -2.70 5.25
N THR A 149 -2.15 -2.00 5.57
CA THR A 149 -3.24 -2.56 6.38
C THR A 149 -3.87 -3.77 5.65
N SER A 150 -4.11 -3.65 4.34
CA SER A 150 -4.66 -4.72 3.50
C SER A 150 -3.86 -6.03 3.56
N LYS A 151 -2.53 -5.94 3.55
CA LYS A 151 -1.63 -7.10 3.68
C LYS A 151 -1.87 -7.84 5.00
N GLY A 152 -1.95 -7.08 6.10
CA GLY A 152 -2.21 -7.63 7.44
C GLY A 152 -3.57 -8.32 7.53
N GLU A 153 -4.63 -7.65 7.06
CA GLU A 153 -5.98 -8.21 7.10
C GLU A 153 -6.10 -9.49 6.26
N TYR A 154 -5.47 -9.52 5.09
CA TYR A 154 -5.43 -10.72 4.27
C TYR A 154 -4.67 -11.89 4.92
N GLU A 155 -3.52 -11.60 5.55
CA GLU A 155 -2.74 -12.60 6.28
C GLU A 155 -3.56 -13.22 7.43
N GLU A 156 -4.31 -12.40 8.16
CA GLU A 156 -5.21 -12.90 9.21
C GLU A 156 -6.37 -13.70 8.62
N ALA A 157 -6.92 -13.28 7.48
CA ALA A 157 -8.08 -13.90 6.85
C ALA A 157 -7.83 -15.32 6.32
N ILE A 158 -6.67 -15.58 5.70
CA ILE A 158 -6.40 -16.82 4.97
C ILE A 158 -5.65 -17.84 5.83
N THR A 159 -6.19 -19.06 5.89
CA THR A 159 -5.51 -20.21 6.51
C THR A 159 -5.63 -21.42 5.60
N ASP A 160 -4.50 -22.05 5.25
CA ASP A 160 -4.43 -23.23 4.37
C ASP A 160 -5.18 -23.05 3.01
N GLY A 161 -5.17 -21.83 2.46
CA GLY A 161 -5.86 -21.49 1.20
C GLY A 161 -7.37 -21.31 1.32
N GLU A 162 -7.92 -21.32 2.53
CA GLU A 162 -9.33 -21.06 2.82
C GLU A 162 -9.52 -19.72 3.57
N ILE A 163 -10.65 -19.06 3.32
CA ILE A 163 -11.05 -17.86 4.05
C ILE A 163 -11.55 -18.28 5.44
N SER A 164 -10.72 -18.11 6.44
CA SER A 164 -11.00 -18.45 7.84
C SER A 164 -11.72 -17.31 8.57
N MET A 165 -11.46 -16.06 8.18
CA MET A 165 -12.09 -14.87 8.73
C MET A 165 -12.58 -13.96 7.59
N MET A 166 -13.87 -14.08 7.27
CA MET A 166 -14.47 -13.35 6.14
C MET A 166 -14.51 -11.83 6.35
N ALA A 167 -14.61 -11.36 7.60
CA ALA A 167 -14.56 -9.93 7.89
C ALA A 167 -13.18 -9.36 7.50
N GLU A 168 -12.09 -9.94 7.99
CA GLU A 168 -10.72 -9.50 7.64
C GLU A 168 -10.44 -9.64 6.13
N PHE A 169 -10.96 -10.70 5.48
CA PHE A 169 -10.83 -10.82 4.02
C PHE A 169 -11.50 -9.63 3.29
N GLN A 170 -12.69 -9.24 3.74
CA GLN A 170 -13.43 -8.11 3.19
C GLN A 170 -12.78 -6.77 3.54
N ASP A 171 -12.20 -6.62 4.73
CA ASP A 171 -11.45 -5.41 5.10
C ASP A 171 -10.22 -5.22 4.23
N GLY A 172 -9.42 -6.29 4.05
CA GLY A 172 -8.28 -6.24 3.14
C GLY A 172 -8.69 -5.82 1.73
N SER A 173 -9.68 -6.50 1.12
CA SER A 173 -10.14 -6.13 -0.22
C SER A 173 -10.75 -4.72 -0.30
N ALA A 174 -11.40 -4.24 0.77
CA ALA A 174 -11.94 -2.90 0.83
C ALA A 174 -10.85 -1.83 0.88
N PHE A 175 -9.72 -2.11 1.52
CA PHE A 175 -8.57 -1.20 1.55
C PHE A 175 -7.81 -1.19 0.22
N VAL A 176 -7.71 -2.33 -0.48
CA VAL A 176 -7.25 -2.35 -1.89
C VAL A 176 -8.16 -1.48 -2.75
N TRP A 177 -9.48 -1.70 -2.66
CA TRP A 177 -10.46 -0.92 -3.42
C TRP A 177 -10.33 0.58 -3.15
N ARG A 178 -10.23 0.97 -1.87
CA ARG A 178 -10.11 2.38 -1.51
C ARG A 178 -8.81 2.99 -2.00
N SER A 179 -7.70 2.26 -1.91
CA SER A 179 -6.40 2.67 -2.45
C SER A 179 -6.50 2.92 -3.96
N GLN A 180 -7.16 2.02 -4.70
CA GLN A 180 -7.39 2.17 -6.14
C GLN A 180 -8.32 3.35 -6.48
N GLN A 181 -9.32 3.67 -5.64
CA GLN A 181 -10.12 4.88 -5.86
C GLN A 181 -9.29 6.16 -5.73
N ILE A 182 -8.34 6.20 -4.78
CA ILE A 182 -7.42 7.33 -4.65
C ILE A 182 -6.49 7.39 -5.87
N PHE A 183 -5.97 6.24 -6.32
CA PHE A 183 -5.18 6.15 -7.55
C PHE A 183 -5.93 6.74 -8.75
N ASP A 184 -7.19 6.34 -8.97
CA ASP A 184 -8.01 6.82 -10.08
C ASP A 184 -8.20 8.35 -10.07
N GLU A 185 -8.24 8.97 -8.88
CA GLU A 185 -8.30 10.43 -8.75
C GLU A 185 -7.01 11.13 -9.19
N ILE A 186 -5.84 10.52 -8.92
CA ILE A 186 -4.54 11.14 -9.15
C ILE A 186 -3.83 10.64 -10.40
N LYS A 187 -4.31 9.55 -11.03
CA LYS A 187 -3.65 8.87 -12.15
C LYS A 187 -3.16 9.81 -13.25
N SER A 188 -3.97 10.82 -13.59
CA SER A 188 -3.62 11.79 -14.64
C SER A 188 -2.52 12.78 -14.28
N GLU A 189 -2.12 12.84 -13.01
CA GLU A 189 -1.05 13.69 -12.48
C GLU A 189 0.28 12.95 -12.38
N LEU A 190 0.25 11.61 -12.48
CA LEU A 190 1.42 10.75 -12.37
C LEU A 190 2.12 10.60 -13.73
N PRO A 191 3.42 10.26 -13.73
CA PRO A 191 4.11 9.77 -14.92
C PRO A 191 3.34 8.61 -15.60
N GLU A 192 3.26 8.63 -16.94
CA GLU A 192 2.41 7.69 -17.71
C GLU A 192 2.83 6.23 -17.53
N HIS A 193 4.14 5.98 -17.46
CA HIS A 193 4.70 4.63 -17.38
C HIS A 193 4.41 3.97 -16.02
N GLU A 194 4.75 4.66 -14.93
CA GLU A 194 4.53 4.24 -13.55
C GLU A 194 3.03 4.11 -13.26
N ALA A 195 2.18 4.96 -13.86
CA ALA A 195 0.73 4.83 -13.78
C ALA A 195 0.19 3.59 -14.53
N GLU A 196 0.80 3.17 -15.64
CA GLU A 196 0.45 1.92 -16.33
C GLU A 196 0.85 0.70 -15.49
N GLU A 197 2.01 0.74 -14.84
CA GLU A 197 2.50 -0.31 -13.93
C GLU A 197 1.62 -0.47 -12.70
N ILE A 198 1.30 0.63 -12.02
CA ILE A 198 0.38 0.59 -10.87
C ILE A 198 -0.98 0.00 -11.26
N GLU A 199 -1.52 0.33 -12.44
CA GLU A 199 -2.78 -0.23 -12.92
C GLU A 199 -2.69 -1.74 -13.16
N GLU A 200 -1.58 -2.21 -13.75
CA GLU A 200 -1.31 -3.64 -13.92
C GLU A 200 -1.21 -4.37 -12.57
N PHE A 201 -0.45 -3.80 -11.62
CA PHE A 201 -0.21 -4.42 -10.31
C PHE A 201 -1.47 -4.47 -9.45
N TYR A 202 -2.36 -3.48 -9.53
CA TYR A 202 -3.70 -3.61 -8.94
C TYR A 202 -4.47 -4.76 -9.57
N GLY A 203 -4.37 -4.95 -10.89
CA GLY A 203 -4.98 -6.08 -11.59
C GLY A 203 -4.48 -7.43 -11.08
N ASP A 204 -3.18 -7.57 -10.87
CA ASP A 204 -2.58 -8.77 -10.30
C ASP A 204 -2.99 -8.98 -8.84
N LEU A 205 -3.00 -7.92 -8.02
CA LEU A 205 -3.43 -7.97 -6.63
C LEU A 205 -4.88 -8.47 -6.52
N TRP A 206 -5.80 -7.93 -7.35
CA TRP A 206 -7.17 -8.42 -7.41
C TRP A 206 -7.28 -9.88 -7.86
N ALA A 207 -6.48 -10.30 -8.85
CA ALA A 207 -6.42 -11.70 -9.25
C ALA A 207 -5.93 -12.61 -8.11
N GLY A 208 -4.99 -12.12 -7.29
CA GLY A 208 -4.54 -12.78 -6.06
C GLY A 208 -5.68 -12.96 -5.05
N TYR A 209 -6.44 -11.90 -4.78
CA TYR A 209 -7.62 -11.98 -3.90
C TYR A 209 -8.66 -12.99 -4.41
N ASP A 210 -8.99 -12.94 -5.71
CA ASP A 210 -9.97 -13.83 -6.33
C ASP A 210 -9.57 -15.30 -6.26
N SER A 211 -8.29 -15.58 -6.48
CA SER A 211 -7.72 -16.94 -6.42
C SER A 211 -7.43 -17.43 -5.01
N ARG A 212 -7.52 -16.54 -4.00
CA ARG A 212 -7.09 -16.79 -2.63
C ARG A 212 -5.63 -17.22 -2.60
N ALA A 213 -4.80 -16.48 -3.31
CA ALA A 213 -3.36 -16.62 -3.33
C ALA A 213 -2.80 -16.67 -1.89
N ASN A 214 -1.62 -17.26 -1.73
CA ASN A 214 -1.01 -17.27 -0.39
C ASN A 214 -0.71 -15.82 0.08
N PRO A 215 -0.68 -15.56 1.40
CA PRO A 215 -0.45 -14.20 1.91
C PRO A 215 0.87 -13.55 1.48
N GLU A 216 1.90 -14.36 1.20
CA GLU A 216 3.18 -13.87 0.71
C GLU A 216 3.04 -13.29 -0.70
N GLU A 217 2.30 -13.94 -1.59
CA GLU A 217 2.01 -13.44 -2.94
C GLU A 217 1.20 -12.14 -2.92
N ILE A 218 0.18 -12.04 -2.05
CA ILE A 218 -0.56 -10.78 -1.86
C ILE A 218 0.38 -9.67 -1.36
N THR A 219 1.32 -10.01 -0.47
CA THR A 219 2.32 -9.06 0.01
C THR A 219 3.22 -8.59 -1.11
N THR A 220 3.75 -9.50 -1.94
CA THR A 220 4.56 -9.16 -3.13
C THR A 220 3.79 -8.24 -4.09
N MET A 221 2.53 -8.56 -4.41
CA MET A 221 1.71 -7.75 -5.33
C MET A 221 1.39 -6.35 -4.76
N ALA A 222 1.04 -6.26 -3.47
CA ALA A 222 0.80 -4.98 -2.82
C ALA A 222 2.08 -4.15 -2.70
N ASN A 223 3.23 -4.79 -2.47
CA ASN A 223 4.53 -4.12 -2.42
C ASN A 223 4.95 -3.54 -3.77
N GLY A 224 4.63 -4.19 -4.90
CA GLY A 224 4.89 -3.60 -6.23
C GLY A 224 4.17 -2.26 -6.42
N VAL A 225 2.88 -2.19 -6.05
CA VAL A 225 2.16 -0.89 -6.07
C VAL A 225 2.83 0.13 -5.13
N ILE A 226 3.24 -0.29 -3.92
CA ILE A 226 3.90 0.61 -2.96
C ILE A 226 5.24 1.11 -3.48
N HIS A 227 6.01 0.26 -4.17
CA HIS A 227 7.31 0.55 -4.75
C HIS A 227 7.20 1.61 -5.84
N GLU A 228 6.26 1.45 -6.78
CA GLU A 228 5.99 2.46 -7.81
C GLU A 228 5.60 3.82 -7.23
N LEU A 229 4.81 3.84 -6.16
CA LEU A 229 4.48 5.09 -5.46
C LEU A 229 5.73 5.73 -4.83
N ASP A 230 6.63 4.94 -4.26
CA ASP A 230 7.88 5.41 -3.70
C ASP A 230 8.82 5.94 -4.79
N GLU A 231 8.89 5.30 -5.96
CA GLU A 231 9.64 5.77 -7.13
C GLU A 231 9.14 7.15 -7.59
N ILE A 232 7.82 7.32 -7.75
CA ILE A 232 7.22 8.61 -8.12
C ILE A 232 7.54 9.70 -7.07
N MET A 233 7.53 9.33 -5.80
CA MET A 233 7.86 10.26 -4.70
C MET A 233 9.37 10.53 -4.56
N GLY A 234 10.23 9.82 -5.30
CA GLY A 234 11.68 9.91 -5.20
C GLY A 234 12.22 9.36 -3.87
N VAL A 235 11.53 8.39 -3.29
CA VAL A 235 12.00 7.65 -2.11
C VAL A 235 12.98 6.59 -2.59
N GLU A 236 14.26 6.78 -2.26
CA GLU A 236 15.29 5.78 -2.60
C GLU A 236 15.17 4.56 -1.68
N SER A 237 15.21 3.36 -2.26
CA SER A 237 15.24 2.10 -1.51
C SER A 237 16.47 2.02 -0.61
N GLU A 238 16.33 1.46 0.60
CA GLU A 238 17.43 1.27 1.55
C GLU A 238 18.61 0.47 0.95
N ASP A 239 19.80 0.62 1.57
CA ASP A 239 21.12 0.09 1.23
C ASP A 239 21.19 -1.45 1.01
N ALA A 240 20.48 -2.00 0.05
CA ALA A 240 20.60 -3.38 -0.39
C ALA A 240 21.76 -3.54 -1.39
N ASP A 241 22.47 -4.66 -1.32
CA ASP A 241 23.47 -5.01 -2.34
C ASP A 241 22.73 -5.33 -3.64
N LEU A 242 22.92 -4.48 -4.66
CA LEU A 242 22.24 -4.65 -5.95
C LEU A 242 22.57 -5.99 -6.62
N LEU A 243 23.69 -6.62 -6.28
CA LEU A 243 24.00 -7.96 -6.77
C LEU A 243 23.15 -9.04 -6.13
N ASP A 244 22.67 -8.87 -4.91
CA ASP A 244 21.78 -9.83 -4.27
C ASP A 244 20.47 -9.95 -5.06
N TYR A 245 19.89 -8.83 -5.50
CA TYR A 245 18.71 -8.83 -6.40
C TYR A 245 19.00 -9.56 -7.71
N VAL A 246 20.16 -9.33 -8.33
CA VAL A 246 20.55 -10.03 -9.57
C VAL A 246 20.67 -11.53 -9.36
N GLU A 247 21.25 -11.97 -8.24
CA GLU A 247 21.39 -13.38 -7.90
C GLU A 247 20.03 -14.03 -7.60
N ASN A 248 19.16 -13.34 -6.86
CA ASN A 248 17.80 -13.78 -6.56
C ASN A 248 16.97 -13.95 -7.84
N ILE A 249 16.98 -12.95 -8.73
CA ILE A 249 16.30 -13.02 -10.04
C ILE A 249 16.74 -14.27 -10.80
N ARG A 250 18.04 -14.53 -10.85
CA ARG A 250 18.57 -15.72 -11.54
C ARG A 250 18.16 -17.04 -10.90
N SER A 251 17.98 -17.08 -9.58
CA SER A 251 17.49 -18.29 -8.89
C SER A 251 16.02 -18.51 -9.21
N LEU A 252 15.19 -17.49 -8.94
CA LEU A 252 13.75 -17.52 -9.14
C LEU A 252 13.37 -17.86 -10.58
N LEU A 253 14.08 -17.29 -11.57
CA LEU A 253 13.87 -17.61 -12.97
C LEU A 253 14.23 -19.07 -13.33
N LYS A 254 15.27 -19.65 -12.73
CA LYS A 254 15.59 -21.06 -12.94
C LYS A 254 14.53 -21.96 -12.33
N GLU A 255 14.08 -21.64 -11.12
CA GLU A 255 13.00 -22.36 -10.44
C GLU A 255 11.69 -22.24 -11.23
N THR A 256 11.38 -21.07 -11.80
CA THR A 256 10.25 -20.85 -12.72
C THR A 256 10.26 -21.86 -13.87
N LYS A 257 11.42 -22.09 -14.52
CA LYS A 257 11.55 -23.07 -15.60
C LYS A 257 11.27 -24.50 -15.12
N GLU A 258 11.79 -24.85 -13.96
CA GLU A 258 11.66 -26.19 -13.38
C GLU A 258 10.20 -26.50 -13.01
N GLU A 259 9.53 -25.58 -12.32
CA GLU A 259 8.14 -25.70 -11.91
C GLU A 259 7.19 -25.71 -13.11
N TYR A 260 7.42 -24.82 -14.09
CA TYR A 260 6.60 -24.79 -15.30
C TYR A 260 6.73 -26.09 -16.12
N ALA A 261 7.95 -26.62 -16.26
CA ALA A 261 8.18 -27.90 -16.94
C ALA A 261 7.57 -29.09 -16.20
N ALA A 262 7.43 -29.01 -14.87
CA ALA A 262 6.73 -29.99 -14.05
C ALA A 262 5.19 -29.89 -14.17
N GLY A 263 4.67 -28.82 -14.79
CA GLY A 263 3.25 -28.53 -14.93
C GLY A 263 2.67 -27.72 -13.78
N ASN A 264 3.50 -27.24 -12.86
CA ASN A 264 3.10 -26.42 -11.71
C ASN A 264 3.01 -24.95 -12.15
N THR A 265 1.96 -24.63 -12.91
CA THR A 265 1.82 -23.32 -13.59
C THR A 265 1.66 -22.17 -12.60
N ASP A 266 0.86 -22.35 -11.53
CA ASP A 266 0.62 -21.32 -10.53
C ASP A 266 1.89 -20.97 -9.75
N GLU A 267 2.66 -21.99 -9.35
CA GLU A 267 3.96 -21.80 -8.68
C GLU A 267 4.97 -21.11 -9.60
N ALA A 268 5.04 -21.52 -10.87
CA ALA A 268 5.92 -20.86 -11.84
C ALA A 268 5.55 -19.39 -12.05
N LEU A 269 4.25 -19.06 -12.07
CA LEU A 269 3.80 -17.67 -12.18
C LEU A 269 4.15 -16.87 -10.92
N SER A 270 4.00 -17.46 -9.74
CA SER A 270 4.39 -16.86 -8.46
C SER A 270 5.88 -16.54 -8.43
N LEU A 271 6.73 -17.50 -8.79
CA LEU A 271 8.19 -17.30 -8.87
C LEU A 271 8.59 -16.23 -9.89
N ALA A 272 7.95 -16.21 -11.07
CA ALA A 272 8.20 -15.18 -12.08
C ALA A 272 7.78 -13.79 -11.58
N THR A 273 6.66 -13.70 -10.87
CA THR A 273 6.14 -12.46 -10.28
C THR A 273 7.09 -11.95 -9.19
N LYS A 274 7.57 -12.82 -8.28
CA LYS A 274 8.59 -12.47 -7.28
C LYS A 274 9.92 -12.04 -7.91
N ALA A 275 10.33 -12.69 -9.01
CA ALA A 275 11.55 -12.31 -9.71
C ALA A 275 11.47 -10.88 -10.25
N TYR A 276 10.29 -10.45 -10.67
CA TYR A 276 10.08 -9.08 -11.13
C TYR A 276 9.84 -8.13 -9.96
N LEU A 277 8.75 -8.29 -9.20
CA LEU A 277 8.31 -7.32 -8.21
C LEU A 277 9.27 -7.21 -7.00
N ASP A 278 9.60 -8.33 -6.36
CA ASP A 278 10.47 -8.29 -5.17
C ASP A 278 11.95 -8.03 -5.50
N ASN A 279 12.35 -7.97 -6.78
CA ASN A 279 13.76 -7.89 -7.15
C ASN A 279 14.11 -6.97 -8.32
N PHE A 280 13.49 -7.14 -9.50
CA PHE A 280 13.87 -6.35 -10.68
C PHE A 280 13.44 -4.89 -10.56
N GLU A 281 12.30 -4.59 -9.93
CA GLU A 281 11.84 -3.22 -9.63
C GLU A 281 12.95 -2.39 -8.93
N PHE A 282 13.65 -2.98 -7.96
CA PHE A 282 14.78 -2.34 -7.27
C PHE A 282 16.03 -2.11 -8.13
N LEU A 283 16.11 -2.74 -9.30
CA LEU A 283 17.21 -2.59 -10.25
C LEU A 283 16.91 -1.60 -11.37
N GLU A 284 15.67 -1.17 -11.55
CA GLU A 284 15.27 -0.36 -12.70
C GLU A 284 16.02 0.97 -12.77
N SER A 285 15.91 1.78 -11.72
CA SER A 285 16.64 3.04 -11.58
C SER A 285 18.16 2.91 -11.82
N PRO A 286 18.91 2.03 -11.13
CA PRO A 286 20.36 1.90 -11.36
C PRO A 286 20.74 1.34 -12.74
N ILE A 287 19.88 0.51 -13.37
CA ILE A 287 20.09 0.09 -14.77
C ILE A 287 19.84 1.27 -15.71
N ALA A 288 18.72 1.97 -15.57
CA ALA A 288 18.30 3.06 -16.44
C ALA A 288 19.33 4.21 -16.51
N GLN A 289 20.01 4.50 -15.40
CA GLN A 289 21.09 5.49 -15.36
C GLN A 289 22.28 5.16 -16.28
N GLN A 290 22.50 3.88 -16.57
CA GLN A 290 23.64 3.42 -17.37
C GLN A 290 23.22 2.92 -18.76
N ASN A 291 22.08 2.26 -18.84
CA ASN A 291 21.56 1.65 -20.06
C ASN A 291 20.02 1.56 -20.03
N PRO A 292 19.30 2.64 -20.39
CA PRO A 292 17.84 2.66 -20.36
C PRO A 292 17.20 1.65 -21.32
N GLU A 293 17.80 1.42 -22.49
CA GLU A 293 17.33 0.39 -23.44
C GLU A 293 17.39 -1.02 -22.82
N LEU A 294 18.42 -1.30 -21.99
CA LEU A 294 18.51 -2.59 -21.29
C LEU A 294 17.48 -2.72 -20.17
N LYS A 295 17.14 -1.61 -19.48
CA LYS A 295 16.07 -1.59 -18.47
C LYS A 295 14.76 -1.97 -19.14
N GLU A 296 14.32 -1.17 -20.12
CA GLU A 296 13.05 -1.34 -20.83
C GLU A 296 12.93 -2.74 -21.44
N ASP A 297 14.01 -3.24 -22.06
CA ASP A 297 14.02 -4.59 -22.63
C ASP A 297 13.77 -5.68 -21.56
N ILE A 298 14.41 -5.60 -20.39
CA ILE A 298 14.27 -6.64 -19.36
C ILE A 298 12.91 -6.54 -18.67
N GLU A 299 12.49 -5.32 -18.37
CA GLU A 299 11.18 -5.01 -17.78
C GLU A 299 10.07 -5.62 -18.62
N HIS A 300 10.00 -5.30 -19.92
CA HIS A 300 9.00 -5.87 -20.83
C HIS A 300 9.06 -7.41 -20.88
N MET A 301 10.28 -7.98 -20.90
CA MET A 301 10.47 -9.43 -20.93
C MET A 301 9.99 -10.14 -19.65
N MET A 302 10.14 -9.50 -18.48
CA MET A 302 9.82 -10.07 -17.16
C MET A 302 8.38 -9.76 -16.72
N ARG A 303 7.98 -8.48 -16.78
CA ARG A 303 6.67 -7.97 -16.35
C ARG A 303 5.55 -8.48 -17.25
N GLU A 304 5.73 -8.38 -18.56
CA GLU A 304 4.71 -8.72 -19.54
C GLU A 304 4.95 -10.11 -20.14
N GLU A 305 5.98 -10.27 -20.99
CA GLU A 305 6.09 -11.42 -21.89
C GLU A 305 6.15 -12.76 -21.15
N LEU A 306 7.04 -12.91 -20.16
CA LEU A 306 7.21 -14.17 -19.44
C LEU A 306 5.93 -14.56 -18.69
N ARG A 307 5.32 -13.60 -17.99
CA ARG A 307 4.13 -13.83 -17.16
C ARG A 307 2.92 -14.15 -18.05
N ASP A 308 2.75 -13.44 -19.15
CA ASP A 308 1.71 -13.73 -20.14
C ASP A 308 1.89 -15.10 -20.79
N MET A 309 3.11 -15.51 -21.10
CA MET A 309 3.38 -16.85 -21.64
C MET A 309 2.98 -17.95 -20.64
N ILE A 310 3.26 -17.77 -19.35
CA ILE A 310 2.88 -18.71 -18.28
C ILE A 310 1.35 -18.72 -18.13
N LYS A 311 0.72 -17.54 -18.00
CA LYS A 311 -0.75 -17.37 -17.89
C LYS A 311 -1.49 -18.00 -19.10
N ALA A 312 -0.92 -17.89 -20.30
CA ALA A 312 -1.49 -18.43 -21.54
C ALA A 312 -1.23 -19.93 -21.76
N GLY A 313 -0.42 -20.59 -20.91
CA GLY A 313 -0.07 -21.99 -21.07
C GLY A 313 0.79 -22.26 -22.30
N ALA A 314 1.73 -21.36 -22.62
CA ALA A 314 2.66 -21.50 -23.74
C ALA A 314 3.48 -22.81 -23.63
N PRO A 315 4.00 -23.37 -24.75
CA PRO A 315 4.86 -24.56 -24.69
C PRO A 315 6.05 -24.36 -23.76
N ALA A 316 6.35 -25.37 -22.92
CA ALA A 316 7.47 -25.28 -21.96
C ALA A 316 8.82 -24.91 -22.60
N SER A 317 9.06 -25.32 -23.84
CA SER A 317 10.27 -24.92 -24.59
C SER A 317 10.32 -23.43 -24.94
N GLU A 318 9.17 -22.79 -25.13
CA GLU A 318 9.10 -21.34 -25.42
C GLU A 318 9.33 -20.56 -24.13
N VAL A 319 8.70 -20.94 -23.01
CA VAL A 319 8.95 -20.36 -21.69
C VAL A 319 10.43 -20.53 -21.28
N ASP A 320 10.98 -21.72 -21.48
CA ASP A 320 12.40 -22.04 -21.24
C ASP A 320 13.34 -21.10 -22.02
N THR A 321 13.01 -20.82 -23.29
CA THR A 321 13.74 -19.91 -24.17
C THR A 321 13.63 -18.45 -23.70
N GLN A 322 12.44 -18.01 -23.30
CA GLN A 322 12.23 -16.66 -22.79
C GLN A 322 13.05 -16.43 -21.53
N VAL A 323 13.00 -17.37 -20.58
CA VAL A 323 13.79 -17.26 -19.35
C VAL A 323 15.29 -17.26 -19.64
N ASP A 324 15.78 -18.11 -20.56
CA ASP A 324 17.20 -18.09 -20.94
C ASP A 324 17.63 -16.74 -21.53
N ALA A 325 16.75 -16.08 -22.30
CA ALA A 325 17.02 -14.76 -22.84
C ALA A 325 17.12 -13.70 -21.73
N ILE A 326 16.23 -13.74 -20.72
CA ILE A 326 16.29 -12.86 -19.54
C ILE A 326 17.59 -13.11 -18.77
N LEU A 327 17.93 -14.37 -18.48
CA LEU A 327 19.15 -14.74 -17.75
C LEU A 327 20.44 -14.25 -18.45
N VAL A 328 20.46 -14.23 -19.79
CA VAL A 328 21.57 -13.65 -20.55
C VAL A 328 21.68 -12.15 -20.28
N LYS A 329 20.58 -11.40 -20.36
CA LYS A 329 20.55 -9.95 -20.07
C LYS A 329 20.93 -9.64 -18.61
N MET A 330 20.53 -10.50 -17.66
CA MET A 330 20.97 -10.38 -16.26
C MET A 330 22.49 -10.55 -16.08
N ASN A 331 23.20 -11.21 -17.01
CA ASN A 331 24.67 -11.20 -17.02
C ASN A 331 25.27 -9.85 -17.41
N ASP A 332 24.55 -9.06 -18.21
CA ASP A 332 24.94 -7.71 -18.56
C ASP A 332 24.62 -6.74 -17.42
N VAL A 333 23.47 -6.90 -16.76
CA VAL A 333 23.13 -6.16 -15.52
C VAL A 333 24.22 -6.33 -14.47
N ALA A 334 24.66 -7.55 -14.17
CA ALA A 334 25.72 -7.81 -13.18
C ALA A 334 27.08 -7.16 -13.48
N LYS A 335 27.32 -6.67 -14.70
CA LYS A 335 28.56 -5.96 -15.07
C LYS A 335 28.46 -4.45 -14.83
N ILE A 336 27.25 -3.92 -14.75
CA ILE A 336 26.98 -2.49 -14.64
C ILE A 336 26.45 -2.12 -13.25
N VAL A 337 25.69 -2.99 -12.59
CA VAL A 337 25.31 -2.75 -11.19
C VAL A 337 26.53 -3.01 -10.29
N PRO A 338 26.91 -2.06 -9.43
CA PRO A 338 28.08 -2.20 -8.57
C PRO A 338 27.82 -3.19 -7.41
N GLU A 339 28.90 -3.80 -6.88
CA GLU A 339 28.87 -4.59 -5.62
C GLU A 339 28.49 -3.75 -4.38
N PHE A 340 28.33 -2.42 -4.53
CA PHE A 340 27.88 -1.48 -3.50
C PHE A 340 27.15 -0.31 -4.16
N PRO A 341 25.98 0.13 -3.66
CA PRO A 341 25.24 1.22 -4.27
C PRO A 341 26.08 2.50 -4.31
N PHE A 342 25.96 3.25 -5.42
CA PHE A 342 26.61 4.54 -5.65
C PHE A 342 25.94 5.66 -4.80
N GLY A 343 25.72 5.44 -3.50
CA GLY A 343 24.96 6.33 -2.60
C GLY A 343 25.74 6.96 -1.45
N ALA A 344 26.97 6.51 -1.14
CA ALA A 344 27.70 7.00 0.05
C ALA A 344 28.28 8.44 -0.05
N LEU A 345 27.95 9.24 -1.07
CA LEU A 345 28.49 10.61 -1.19
C LEU A 345 27.49 11.72 -1.59
N ILE A 346 26.19 11.46 -1.69
CA ILE A 346 25.19 12.53 -1.83
C ILE A 346 24.32 12.52 -0.58
N ALA A 347 24.23 13.69 0.04
CA ALA A 347 23.71 13.91 1.39
C ALA A 347 22.30 13.33 1.62
N MET A 348 22.22 12.36 2.53
CA MET A 348 21.02 12.01 3.28
C MET A 348 20.33 13.27 3.83
N THR A 349 19.20 13.66 3.23
CA THR A 349 18.10 14.24 4.01
C THR A 349 17.13 13.10 4.28
N SER A 350 17.41 12.36 5.35
CA SER A 350 16.51 11.35 5.90
C SER A 350 15.18 12.02 6.28
N ILE A 351 14.15 11.82 5.47
CA ILE A 351 12.77 11.78 5.95
C ILE A 351 12.45 10.29 6.12
N LEU A 352 13.04 9.69 7.15
CA LEU A 352 12.51 8.48 7.76
C LEU A 352 11.44 9.03 8.72
N GLY A 353 10.15 8.91 8.44
CA GLY A 353 9.51 7.62 8.20
C GLY A 353 9.28 6.98 9.56
N VAL A 354 8.34 7.55 10.32
CA VAL A 354 7.76 6.89 11.48
C VAL A 354 7.10 5.63 10.93
N VAL A 355 7.78 4.49 11.09
CA VAL A 355 7.17 3.17 11.00
C VAL A 355 5.97 3.20 11.92
N ILE A 356 4.80 3.21 11.30
CA ILE A 356 3.52 3.10 11.98
C ILE A 356 3.62 1.86 12.87
N ALA A 357 3.41 2.09 14.17
CA ALA A 357 3.32 1.03 15.16
C ALA A 357 1.99 0.27 14.99
N ILE A 358 1.76 -0.34 13.83
CA ILE A 358 0.75 -1.40 13.67
C ILE A 358 1.49 -2.72 13.84
N THR A 359 1.71 -3.10 15.09
CA THR A 359 1.80 -4.52 15.45
C THR A 359 1.41 -4.70 16.90
N LYS A 360 0.33 -5.47 17.08
CA LYS A 360 -0.11 -6.16 18.31
C LYS A 360 -0.65 -5.29 19.45
N ILE A 361 -1.95 -5.04 19.41
CA ILE A 361 -2.78 -5.22 20.62
C ILE A 361 -3.43 -6.62 20.56
N LYS A 362 -2.63 -7.68 20.75
CA LYS A 362 -3.18 -9.00 21.06
C LYS A 362 -3.70 -9.01 22.49
N GLY A 363 -5.01 -9.13 22.63
CA GLY A 363 -5.63 -10.01 23.62
C GLY A 363 -6.47 -9.32 24.68
N SER A 364 -7.77 -9.14 24.41
CA SER A 364 -8.77 -9.25 25.47
C SER A 364 -9.62 -10.50 25.24
N LYS A 365 -9.56 -11.39 26.23
CA LYS A 365 -10.29 -12.64 26.28
C LYS A 365 -11.78 -12.38 26.12
N LEU A 366 -12.40 -13.10 25.19
CA LEU A 366 -13.80 -13.49 25.22
C LEU A 366 -14.24 -13.79 26.67
N ILE A 367 -15.00 -12.87 27.26
CA ILE A 367 -15.77 -13.16 28.46
C ILE A 367 -16.96 -13.98 28.01
N LYS A 368 -16.89 -15.29 28.28
CA LYS A 368 -18.07 -16.13 28.38
C LYS A 368 -19.03 -15.53 29.42
N LYS A 369 -20.20 -15.08 28.97
CA LYS A 369 -21.48 -15.57 29.51
C LYS A 369 -22.67 -15.23 28.64
#